data_AF-A0A1N7NKH2-F1
#
_entry.id   AF-A0A1N7NKH2-F1
#
_cell.length_a   1.000
_cell.length_b   1.000
_cell.length_c   1.000
_cell.angle_alpha   90.00
_cell.angle_beta   90.00
_cell.angle_gamma   90.00
#
_symmetry.space_group_name_H-M   'P 1'
#
loop_
_entity.id
_entity.type
_entity.pdbx_description
1 polymer ?
#
loop_
_entity_poly.entity_id
_entity_poly.type
_entity_poly.pdbx_seq_one_letter_code
_entity_poly.pdbx_strand_id
1 'polypeptide(L)' 'MIEKFEQLGTENFAISEITLAELVFGAENSKNPPKNLDLIEVFANQVVVLPIFERDLPLWKRESPTKIYGPADQ' A
#
# COMPACT_ATOMS: atom_id res chain seq x y z
N MET A 1 -4.13 10.34 -20.31
CA MET A 1 -3.43 9.81 -19.12
C MET A 1 -3.98 10.47 -17.86
N ILE A 2 -3.84 11.80 -17.71
CA ILE A 2 -4.44 12.57 -16.60
C ILE A 2 -5.94 12.31 -16.44
N GLU A 3 -6.70 12.34 -17.54
CA GLU A 3 -8.15 12.04 -17.54
C GLU A 3 -8.49 10.69 -16.86
N LYS A 4 -7.62 9.69 -16.97
CA LYS A 4 -7.84 8.37 -16.36
C LYS A 4 -7.54 8.39 -14.85
N PHE A 5 -6.57 9.18 -14.41
CA PHE A 5 -6.30 9.40 -12.99
C PHE A 5 -7.45 10.17 -12.33
N GLU A 6 -7.97 11.20 -13.01
CA GLU A 6 -9.13 11.98 -12.55
C GLU A 6 -10.41 11.15 -12.48
N GLN A 7 -10.65 10.27 -13.47
CA GLN A 7 -11.80 9.36 -13.46
C GLN A 7 -11.76 8.31 -12.35
N LEU A 8 -10.57 7.83 -12.00
CA LEU A 8 -10.39 6.77 -11.01
C LEU A 8 -10.31 7.31 -9.58
N GLY A 9 -9.89 8.57 -9.39
CA GLY A 9 -9.69 9.16 -8.05
C GLY A 9 -8.41 8.65 -7.38
N THR A 10 -7.65 9.57 -6.77
CA THR A 10 -6.35 9.21 -6.17
C THR A 10 -6.49 8.36 -4.91
N GLU A 11 -7.66 8.40 -4.26
CA GLU A 11 -8.03 7.54 -3.15
C GLU A 11 -8.07 6.05 -3.51
N ASN A 12 -8.18 5.72 -4.81
CA ASN A 12 -8.14 4.34 -5.30
C ASN A 12 -6.73 3.91 -5.74
N PHE A 13 -5.73 4.77 -5.55
CA PHE A 13 -4.33 4.43 -5.77
C PHE A 13 -3.62 4.19 -4.45
N ALA A 14 -2.65 3.28 -4.51
CA ALA A 14 -1.87 2.93 -3.37
C ALA A 14 -0.38 2.83 -3.72
N ILE A 15 0.45 3.19 -2.76
CA ILE A 15 1.89 2.90 -2.75
C ILE A 15 2.22 2.13 -1.48
N SER A 16 3.33 1.38 -1.49
CA SER A 16 3.86 0.78 -0.27
C SER A 16 4.58 1.83 0.58
N GLU A 17 4.64 1.61 1.89
CA GLU A 17 5.48 2.41 2.81
C GLU A 17 6.96 2.37 2.39
N ILE A 18 7.45 1.28 1.77
CA ILE A 18 8.81 1.19 1.21
C ILE A 18 8.98 2.25 0.12
N THR A 19 8.02 2.34 -0.80
CA THR A 19 8.05 3.33 -1.88
C THR A 19 7.99 4.77 -1.34
N LEU A 20 7.21 5.01 -0.28
CA LEU A 20 7.21 6.32 0.39
C LEU A 20 8.59 6.64 0.97
N ALA A 21 9.26 5.68 1.62
CA ALA A 21 10.60 5.86 2.15
C ALA A 21 11.63 6.18 1.06
N GLU A 22 11.55 5.52 -0.11
CA GLU A 22 12.39 5.81 -1.27
C GLU A 22 12.17 7.23 -1.80
N LEU A 23 10.91 7.69 -1.85
CA LEU A 23 10.56 9.04 -2.28
C LEU A 23 11.11 10.10 -1.33
N VAL A 24 10.98 9.89 -0.01
CA VAL A 24 11.53 10.77 1.02
C VAL A 24 13.06 10.83 0.89
N PHE A 25 13.71 9.68 0.80
CA PHE A 25 15.15 9.60 0.60
C PHE A 25 15.60 10.37 -0.66
N GLY A 26 14.88 10.20 -1.78
CA GLY A 26 15.14 10.93 -3.01
C GLY A 26 14.97 12.45 -2.84
N ALA A 27 13.95 12.89 -2.10
CA ALA A 27 13.70 14.30 -1.83
C ALA A 27 14.79 14.93 -0.94
N GLU A 28 15.20 14.26 0.13
CA GLU A 28 16.27 14.69 1.05
C GLU A 28 17.61 14.89 0.33
N ASN A 29 17.91 14.03 -0.65
CA ASN A 29 19.16 14.05 -1.42
C ASN A 29 19.07 14.87 -2.72
N SER A 30 17.98 15.62 -2.92
CA SER A 30 17.76 16.41 -4.12
C SER A 30 18.42 17.80 -4.08
N LYS A 31 18.39 18.53 -5.20
CA LYS A 31 18.91 19.91 -5.27
C LYS A 31 18.09 20.93 -4.48
N ASN A 32 16.84 20.60 -4.13
CA ASN A 32 15.97 21.47 -3.33
C ASN A 32 15.11 20.60 -2.39
N PRO A 33 15.71 20.13 -1.27
CA PRO A 33 15.03 19.22 -0.35
C PRO A 33 13.73 19.78 0.23
N PRO A 34 13.64 21.04 0.71
CA PRO A 34 12.40 21.56 1.28
C PRO A 34 11.23 21.48 0.30
N LYS A 35 11.42 21.96 -0.93
CA LYS A 35 10.37 21.92 -1.97
C LYS A 35 9.93 20.50 -2.28
N ASN A 36 10.87 19.56 -2.35
CA ASN A 36 10.56 18.20 -2.76
C ASN A 36 9.92 17.40 -1.62
N LEU A 37 10.33 17.63 -0.37
CA LEU A 37 9.67 17.04 0.80
C LEU A 37 8.22 17.50 0.90
N ASP A 38 7.95 18.79 0.73
CA ASP A 38 6.57 19.32 0.69
C ASP A 38 5.74 18.64 -0.42
N LEU A 39 6.34 18.42 -1.60
CA LEU A 39 5.66 17.73 -2.71
C LEU A 39 5.36 16.26 -2.38
N ILE A 40 6.29 15.56 -1.73
CA ILE A 40 6.07 14.18 -1.28
C ILE A 40 4.96 14.13 -0.21
N GLU A 41 4.92 15.08 0.71
CA GLU A 41 3.84 15.16 1.72
C GLU A 41 2.47 15.37 1.06
N VAL A 42 2.37 16.32 0.12
CA VAL A 42 1.12 16.56 -0.64
C VAL A 42 0.70 15.31 -1.42
N PHE A 43 1.65 14.63 -2.07
CA PHE A 43 1.38 13.40 -2.81
C PHE A 43 0.93 12.26 -1.88
N ALA A 44 1.61 12.04 -0.76
CA ALA A 44 1.29 10.98 0.19
C ALA A 44 -0.09 11.16 0.83
N ASN A 45 -0.56 12.41 0.96
CA ASN A 45 -1.91 12.72 1.45
C ASN A 45 -3.02 12.44 0.42
N GLN A 46 -2.69 12.17 -0.84
CA GLN A 46 -3.66 11.91 -1.92
C GLN A 46 -3.87 10.43 -2.22
N VAL A 47 -2.92 9.57 -1.83
CA VAL A 47 -2.90 8.13 -2.13
C VAL A 47 -2.92 7.31 -0.85
N VAL A 48 -3.33 6.05 -0.95
CA VAL A 48 -3.27 5.11 0.18
C VAL A 48 -1.83 4.63 0.37
N VAL A 49 -1.25 4.85 1.55
CA VAL A 49 0.05 4.27 1.92
C VAL A 49 -0.19 2.95 2.64
N LEU A 50 0.19 1.84 2.00
CA LEU A 50 0.02 0.50 2.56
C LEU A 50 1.17 0.19 3.54
N PRO A 51 0.86 -0.21 4.78
CA PRO A 51 1.88 -0.55 5.77
C PRO A 51 2.62 -1.83 5.38
N ILE A 52 3.92 -1.92 5.70
CA ILE A 52 4.72 -3.14 5.44
C ILE A 52 4.35 -4.26 6.42
N PHE A 53 4.03 -3.89 7.65
CA PHE A 53 3.62 -4.83 8.68
C PHE A 53 2.22 -4.45 9.16
N GLU A 54 1.24 -5.25 8.75
CA GLU A 54 -0.04 -5.28 9.46
C GLU A 54 0.21 -5.89 10.84
N ARG A 55 0.11 -5.07 11.90
CA ARG A 55 0.27 -5.56 13.29
C ARG A 55 -0.73 -6.66 13.66
N ASP A 56 -1.85 -6.75 12.94
CA ASP A 56 -3.01 -7.55 13.31
C ASP A 56 -3.35 -8.67 12.31
N LEU A 57 -2.44 -9.07 11.42
CA LEU A 57 -2.66 -10.30 10.64
C LEU A 57 -2.52 -11.51 11.58
N PRO A 58 -3.59 -12.28 11.87
CA PRO A 58 -3.42 -13.58 12.47
C PRO A 58 -2.75 -14.46 11.42
N LEU A 59 -1.42 -14.56 11.47
CA LEU A 59 -0.59 -15.42 10.60
C LEU A 59 -1.08 -16.89 10.59
N TRP A 60 -1.95 -17.27 11.52
CA TRP A 60 -2.57 -18.59 11.68
C TRP A 60 -3.99 -18.71 11.09
N LYS A 61 -4.60 -17.67 10.50
CA LYS A 61 -5.83 -17.83 9.70
C LYS A 61 -5.54 -18.32 8.26
N ARG A 62 -4.39 -18.96 8.06
CA ARG A 62 -4.21 -19.88 6.94
C ARG A 62 -5.26 -20.98 7.11
N GLU A 63 -6.15 -21.09 6.13
CA GLU A 63 -7.34 -21.94 6.11
C GLU A 63 -7.15 -23.21 6.93
N SER A 64 -8.05 -23.47 7.87
CA SER A 64 -8.20 -24.82 8.41
C SER A 64 -8.38 -25.73 7.19
N PRO A 65 -7.55 -26.76 6.97
CA PRO A 65 -7.72 -27.62 5.83
C PRO A 65 -9.17 -28.10 5.85
N THR A 66 -9.95 -27.69 4.85
CA THR A 66 -11.32 -28.12 4.69
C THR A 66 -11.30 -29.63 4.89
N LYS A 67 -11.98 -30.12 5.94
CA LYS A 67 -12.13 -31.55 6.15
C LYS A 67 -12.81 -32.11 4.90
N ILE A 68 -12.04 -32.65 3.97
CA ILE A 68 -12.54 -33.53 2.91
C ILE A 68 -12.80 -34.91 3.53
N TYR A 69 -13.75 -34.95 4.44
CA TYR A 69 -14.48 -36.16 4.76
C TYR A 69 -15.96 -35.78 4.69
N GLY A 70 -16.51 -35.82 3.47
CA GLY A 70 -17.91 -36.17 3.31
C GLY A 70 -18.12 -37.59 3.84
N PRO A 71 -19.32 -37.96 4.28
CA PRO A 71 -19.58 -39.29 4.79
C PRO A 71 -19.18 -40.31 3.71
N ALA A 72 -18.19 -41.14 4.01
CA ALA A 72 -17.98 -42.36 3.24
C ALA A 72 -19.14 -43.28 3.62
N ASP A 73 -20.03 -43.45 2.65
CA ASP A 73 -21.06 -44.45 2.50
C ASP A 73 -21.04 -45.64 3.48
N GLN A 74 -22.23 -45.90 4.06
CA GLN A 74 -22.74 -47.11 4.74
C GLN A 74 -22.54 -47.26 6.26
#